data_AF-A0A4S2JA09-F1
#
_entry.id   AF-A0A4S2JA09-F1
#
_cell.length_a   1.000
_cell.length_b   1.000
_cell.length_c   1.000
_cell.angle_alpha   90.00
_cell.angle_beta   90.00
_cell.angle_gamma   90.00
#
_symmetry.space_group_name_H-M   'P 1'
#
loop_
_entity.id
_entity.type
_entity.pdbx_description
1 polymer ?
#
loop_
_entity_poly.entity_id
_entity_poly.type
_entity_poly.pdbx_seq_one_letter_code
_entity_poly.pdbx_strand_id
1 'polypeptide(L)'
;MDEDEKNVSTSKVFTEEEEVSLLKQITKCRQSLCMCVSCSMNELKNLAYQIVREKKRPYPKSWNKNQQTNSEWLKKFKNRHSDKIAELFLPICKVEFTQALMSEQQFSSKEMFTFGQEQAMLTYIKLIKKNCICKNCIMKKIAVEAYRIAREMGKYYPESWDADKQAGRDWLKSFEERNRDEILKLSPICEAELSQETTNRQRSPLEEIFTLEEELEEIFTMEEERSLLKEVKELAEKGFCDCVSCVLEELKLLAYERAWGQINPYPLLWDTNQCADHVWLNKFVIRHDSELAKIPTVCKINLSRP
;
A
#
# COMPACT_ATOMS: atom_id res chain seq x y z
N MET A 1 49.63 7.61 -24.29
CA MET A 1 50.02 7.44 -22.87
C MET A 1 48.78 6.91 -22.17
N ASP A 2 48.59 5.61 -22.31
CA ASP A 2 47.53 4.87 -21.65
C ASP A 2 47.98 4.63 -20.23
N GLU A 3 47.52 5.49 -19.32
CA GLU A 3 47.77 5.35 -17.89
C GLU A 3 47.16 4.03 -17.42
N ASP A 4 48.02 3.20 -16.82
CA ASP A 4 47.70 1.94 -16.16
C ASP A 4 46.38 2.05 -15.40
N GLU A 5 45.38 1.33 -15.91
CA GLU A 5 44.08 1.15 -15.28
C GLU A 5 44.31 0.32 -14.01
N LYS A 6 44.74 0.99 -12.93
CA LYS A 6 44.75 0.44 -11.59
C LYS A 6 43.34 -0.07 -11.34
N ASN A 7 43.22 -1.39 -11.38
CA ASN A 7 42.01 -2.16 -11.14
C ASN A 7 41.66 -1.97 -9.66
N VAL A 8 41.11 -0.78 -9.32
CA VAL A 8 40.61 -0.46 -7.99
C VAL A 8 39.54 -1.51 -7.74
N SER A 9 39.87 -2.43 -6.84
CA SER A 9 38.98 -3.51 -6.41
C SER A 9 37.61 -2.90 -6.13
N THR A 10 36.67 -3.10 -7.05
CA THR A 10 35.34 -2.52 -7.06
C THR A 10 34.45 -3.12 -5.97
N SER A 11 35.04 -3.74 -4.94
CA SER A 11 34.36 -4.74 -4.14
C SER A 11 33.39 -4.13 -3.14
N LYS A 12 33.58 -2.88 -2.67
CA LYS A 12 32.61 -2.19 -1.81
C LYS A 12 32.70 -0.66 -1.93
N VAL A 13 31.77 -0.06 -2.68
CA VAL A 13 31.56 1.41 -2.75
C VAL A 13 30.93 1.94 -1.46
N PHE A 14 30.15 1.09 -0.79
CA PHE A 14 29.44 1.37 0.46
C PHE A 14 29.83 0.36 1.53
N THR A 15 29.78 0.79 2.80
CA THR A 15 29.79 -0.15 3.93
C THR A 15 28.44 -0.84 4.05
N GLU A 16 28.36 -1.91 4.85
CA GLU A 16 27.10 -2.64 5.04
C GLU A 16 26.03 -1.75 5.70
N GLU A 17 26.43 -0.92 6.67
CA GLU A 17 25.55 0.01 7.37
C GLU A 17 24.99 1.07 6.42
N GLU A 18 25.80 1.54 5.48
CA GLU A 18 25.37 2.46 4.43
C GLU A 18 24.41 1.79 3.45
N GLU A 19 24.65 0.53 3.07
CA GLU A 19 23.73 -0.24 2.23
C GLU A 19 22.36 -0.42 2.92
N VAL A 20 22.34 -0.68 4.23
CA VAL A 20 21.09 -0.72 5.01
C VAL A 20 20.44 0.65 5.09
N SER A 21 21.22 1.73 5.22
CA SER A 21 20.70 3.10 5.19
C SER A 21 20.05 3.43 3.85
N LEU A 22 20.63 2.99 2.72
CA LEU A 22 20.03 3.14 1.40
C LEU A 22 18.66 2.48 1.32
N LEU A 23 18.51 1.26 1.85
CA LEU A 23 17.20 0.58 1.91
C LEU A 23 16.17 1.40 2.71
N LYS A 24 16.57 1.92 3.88
CA LYS A 24 15.72 2.78 4.71
C LYS A 24 15.37 4.11 4.04
N GLN A 25 16.25 4.64 3.20
CA GLN A 25 15.99 5.88 2.48
C GLN A 25 15.01 5.64 1.33
N ILE A 26 15.12 4.54 0.59
CA ILE A 26 14.15 4.22 -0.47
C ILE A 26 12.75 4.01 0.08
N THR A 27 12.63 3.40 1.27
CA THR A 27 11.32 3.23 1.89
C THR A 27 10.71 4.56 2.34
N LYS A 28 11.52 5.62 2.54
CA LYS A 28 11.09 6.98 2.95
C LYS A 28 10.91 7.96 1.79
N CYS A 29 11.85 7.99 0.86
CA CYS A 29 11.88 8.91 -0.27
C CYS A 29 11.15 8.29 -1.47
N ARG A 30 9.85 8.05 -1.33
CA ARG A 30 9.06 7.39 -2.37
C ARG A 30 8.66 8.39 -3.45
N GLN A 31 9.48 8.48 -4.50
CA GLN A 31 9.10 9.20 -5.72
C GLN A 31 8.16 8.35 -6.59
N SER A 32 8.29 7.02 -6.56
CA SER A 32 7.36 6.12 -7.24
C SER A 32 6.19 5.65 -6.36
N LEU A 33 5.03 5.48 -7.00
CA LEU A 33 3.82 4.92 -6.38
C LEU A 33 3.89 3.39 -6.15
N CYS A 34 5.02 2.73 -6.45
CA CYS A 34 5.13 1.27 -6.44
C CYS A 34 6.18 0.75 -5.44
N MET A 35 5.74 -0.12 -4.54
CA MET A 35 6.55 -0.72 -3.46
C MET A 35 7.21 -2.05 -3.84
N CYS A 36 7.37 -2.34 -5.12
CA CYS A 36 7.90 -3.62 -5.53
C CYS A 36 9.42 -3.64 -5.62
N VAL A 37 10.01 -4.83 -5.54
CA VAL A 37 11.45 -5.04 -5.67
C VAL A 37 11.98 -4.45 -6.98
N SER A 38 11.28 -4.56 -8.12
CA SER A 38 11.81 -4.02 -9.38
C SER A 38 11.88 -2.48 -9.37
N CYS A 39 10.79 -1.80 -8.98
CA CYS A 39 10.73 -0.34 -8.87
C CYS A 39 11.72 0.20 -7.83
N SER A 40 11.71 -0.33 -6.61
CA SER A 40 12.60 0.13 -5.53
C SER A 40 14.07 -0.10 -5.88
N MET A 41 14.40 -1.18 -6.59
CA MET A 41 15.77 -1.43 -7.03
C MET A 41 16.18 -0.54 -8.19
N ASN A 42 15.23 -0.04 -8.99
CA ASN A 42 15.52 0.96 -10.00
C ASN A 42 15.81 2.33 -9.37
N GLU A 43 15.01 2.74 -8.39
CA GLU A 43 15.26 3.95 -7.58
C GLU A 43 16.59 3.88 -6.85
N LEU A 44 16.94 2.72 -6.27
CA LEU A 44 18.21 2.48 -5.59
C LEU A 44 19.42 2.83 -6.46
N LYS A 45 19.36 2.54 -7.77
CA LYS A 45 20.50 2.83 -8.65
C LYS A 45 20.78 4.32 -8.74
N ASN A 46 19.74 5.14 -8.77
CA ASN A 46 19.86 6.59 -8.86
C ASN A 46 20.30 7.16 -7.51
N LEU A 47 19.64 6.73 -6.42
CA LEU A 47 19.95 7.19 -5.07
C LEU A 47 21.41 6.88 -4.68
N ALA A 48 21.87 5.66 -4.95
CA ALA A 48 23.25 5.28 -4.65
C ALA A 48 24.26 6.09 -5.47
N TYR A 49 23.98 6.39 -6.75
CA TYR A 49 24.84 7.27 -7.55
C TYR A 49 24.90 8.71 -6.99
N GLN A 50 23.76 9.26 -6.60
CA GLN A 50 23.67 10.60 -6.01
C GLN A 50 24.50 10.68 -4.72
N ILE A 51 24.33 9.73 -3.81
CA ILE A 51 25.04 9.74 -2.52
C ILE A 51 26.56 9.62 -2.69
N VAL A 52 27.06 8.77 -3.62
CA VAL A 52 28.52 8.67 -3.83
C VAL A 52 29.10 9.94 -4.45
N ARG A 53 28.34 10.61 -5.33
CA ARG A 53 28.71 11.91 -5.92
C ARG A 53 28.78 13.00 -4.85
N GLU A 54 27.75 13.10 -4.01
CA GLU A 54 27.68 14.07 -2.91
C GLU A 54 28.81 13.86 -1.90
N LYS A 55 29.07 12.61 -1.51
CA LYS A 55 30.16 12.25 -0.61
C LYS A 55 31.55 12.28 -1.27
N LYS A 56 31.64 12.64 -2.56
CA LYS A 56 32.88 12.65 -3.36
C LYS A 56 33.70 11.35 -3.26
N ARG A 57 33.02 10.21 -3.18
CA ARG A 57 33.69 8.90 -3.08
C ARG A 57 34.13 8.38 -4.43
N PRO A 58 35.19 7.56 -4.50
CA PRO A 58 35.52 6.84 -5.71
C PRO A 58 34.42 5.80 -6.03
N TYR A 59 34.00 5.75 -7.29
CA TYR A 59 33.05 4.77 -7.80
C TYR A 59 33.41 4.40 -9.25
N PRO A 60 32.88 3.28 -9.78
CA PRO A 60 33.20 2.85 -11.15
C PRO A 60 32.80 3.90 -12.20
N LYS A 61 33.71 4.20 -13.14
CA LYS A 61 33.45 5.16 -14.24
C LYS A 61 32.16 4.82 -15.03
N SER A 62 31.80 3.55 -15.11
CA SER A 62 30.56 3.09 -15.76
C SER A 62 29.28 3.68 -15.17
N TRP A 63 29.28 4.12 -13.91
CA TRP A 63 28.11 4.74 -13.30
C TRP A 63 27.80 6.12 -13.89
N ASN A 64 28.81 6.83 -14.42
CA ASN A 64 28.61 8.15 -15.02
C ASN A 64 27.85 8.11 -16.34
N LYS A 65 27.95 7.01 -17.11
CA LYS A 65 27.33 6.92 -18.44
C LYS A 65 25.82 7.12 -18.39
N ASN A 66 25.19 6.55 -17.37
CA ASN A 66 23.73 6.56 -17.20
C ASN A 66 23.29 7.27 -15.91
N GLN A 67 24.21 7.94 -15.21
CA GLN A 67 24.01 8.58 -13.91
C GLN A 67 23.31 7.68 -12.88
N GLN A 68 23.68 6.40 -12.88
CA GLN A 68 23.07 5.38 -12.03
C GLN A 68 24.07 4.24 -11.82
N THR A 69 23.86 3.43 -10.78
CA THR A 69 24.69 2.24 -10.57
C THR A 69 24.51 1.21 -11.69
N ASN A 70 25.58 0.45 -11.97
CA ASN A 70 25.51 -0.61 -12.96
C ASN A 70 24.78 -1.86 -12.42
N SER A 71 24.34 -2.72 -13.34
CA SER A 71 23.60 -3.95 -13.02
C SER A 71 24.40 -4.94 -12.17
N GLU A 72 25.73 -4.95 -12.32
CA GLU A 72 26.61 -5.84 -11.55
C GLU A 72 26.62 -5.46 -10.06
N TRP A 73 26.76 -4.18 -9.73
CA TRP A 73 26.67 -3.70 -8.35
C TRP A 73 25.30 -4.01 -7.75
N LEU A 74 24.22 -3.74 -8.50
CA LEU A 74 22.86 -3.99 -8.01
C LEU A 74 22.61 -5.48 -7.76
N LYS A 75 23.13 -6.37 -8.62
CA LYS A 75 23.06 -7.83 -8.42
C LYS A 75 23.78 -8.23 -7.13
N LYS A 76 25.00 -7.74 -6.90
CA LYS A 76 25.75 -8.02 -5.67
C LYS A 76 25.06 -7.46 -4.42
N PHE A 77 24.47 -6.27 -4.52
CA PHE A 77 23.68 -5.65 -3.46
C PHE A 77 22.46 -6.51 -3.11
N LYS A 78 21.67 -6.93 -4.11
CA LYS A 78 20.50 -7.81 -3.93
C LYS A 78 20.86 -9.11 -3.23
N ASN A 79 21.97 -9.72 -3.62
CA ASN A 79 22.42 -10.97 -3.02
C ASN A 79 22.84 -10.80 -1.56
N ARG A 80 23.44 -9.66 -1.19
CA ARG A 80 23.84 -9.38 0.20
C ARG A 80 22.66 -9.06 1.11
N HIS A 81 21.59 -8.48 0.58
CA HIS A 81 20.46 -7.98 1.35
C HIS A 81 19.13 -8.63 0.93
N SER A 82 19.14 -9.87 0.45
CA SER A 82 17.96 -10.57 -0.07
C SER A 82 16.83 -10.59 0.95
N ASP A 83 17.14 -10.88 2.20
CA ASP A 83 16.17 -11.10 3.26
C ASP A 83 15.50 -9.77 3.64
N LYS A 84 16.29 -8.70 3.81
CA LYS A 84 15.78 -7.34 4.07
C LYS A 84 14.97 -6.81 2.90
N ILE A 85 15.36 -7.11 1.67
CA ILE A 85 14.61 -6.70 0.47
C ILE A 85 13.25 -7.41 0.44
N ALA A 86 13.19 -8.71 0.75
CA ALA A 86 11.94 -9.46 0.81
C ALA A 86 11.01 -9.00 1.93
N GLU A 87 11.57 -8.52 3.05
CA GLU A 87 10.81 -7.95 4.16
C GLU A 87 10.21 -6.57 3.79
N LEU A 88 10.98 -5.72 3.11
CA LEU A 88 10.62 -4.31 2.87
C LEU A 88 9.79 -4.08 1.61
N PHE A 89 9.91 -4.94 0.59
CA PHE A 89 9.34 -4.69 -0.73
C PHE A 89 8.50 -5.86 -1.24
N LEU A 90 7.46 -5.54 -2.01
CA LEU A 90 6.61 -6.54 -2.64
C LEU A 90 7.36 -7.24 -3.78
N PRO A 91 7.26 -8.57 -3.93
CA PRO A 91 7.99 -9.28 -4.98
C PRO A 91 7.46 -8.97 -6.38
N ILE A 92 6.24 -8.44 -6.50
CA ILE A 92 5.57 -8.19 -7.78
C ILE A 92 5.27 -6.70 -7.93
N CYS A 93 5.60 -6.16 -9.10
CA CYS A 93 5.27 -4.79 -9.47
C CYS A 93 3.79 -4.64 -9.78
N LYS A 94 3.10 -3.70 -9.11
CA LYS A 94 1.71 -3.36 -9.42
C LYS A 94 1.56 -2.89 -10.88
N VAL A 95 2.55 -2.19 -11.42
CA VAL A 95 2.51 -1.69 -12.81
C VAL A 95 2.66 -2.85 -13.80
N GLU A 96 3.63 -3.75 -13.58
CA GLU A 96 3.79 -4.94 -14.43
C GLU A 96 2.59 -5.87 -14.31
N PHE A 97 2.01 -5.98 -13.13
CA PHE A 97 0.76 -6.68 -12.88
C PHE A 97 -0.33 -6.10 -13.78
N THR A 98 -0.66 -4.82 -13.65
CA THR A 98 -1.68 -4.16 -14.48
C THR A 98 -1.36 -4.27 -15.97
N GLN A 99 -0.10 -4.15 -16.37
CA GLN A 99 0.29 -4.27 -17.78
C GLN A 99 0.16 -5.71 -18.32
N ALA A 100 0.47 -6.73 -17.51
CA ALA A 100 0.20 -8.12 -17.83
C ALA A 100 -1.31 -8.37 -17.93
N LEU A 101 -2.13 -7.76 -17.04
CA LEU A 101 -3.57 -7.79 -17.17
C LEU A 101 -4.02 -7.12 -18.49
N MET A 102 -3.41 -6.01 -18.90
CA MET A 102 -3.82 -5.26 -20.10
C MET A 102 -3.39 -5.90 -21.42
N SER A 103 -2.37 -6.76 -21.44
CA SER A 103 -1.77 -7.27 -22.68
C SER A 103 -2.52 -8.45 -23.33
N GLU A 104 -3.56 -8.99 -22.69
CA GLU A 104 -4.36 -10.12 -23.21
C GLU A 104 -5.71 -9.71 -23.83
N GLN A 105 -5.80 -8.53 -24.47
CA GLN A 105 -7.05 -8.08 -25.11
C GLN A 105 -7.23 -8.69 -26.51
N GLN A 106 -7.65 -9.97 -26.56
CA GLN A 106 -8.24 -10.52 -27.79
C GLN A 106 -9.17 -11.71 -27.56
N PHE A 107 -10.10 -11.67 -26.59
CA PHE A 107 -11.12 -12.73 -26.48
C PHE A 107 -12.53 -12.25 -26.09
N SER A 108 -13.48 -13.02 -26.63
CA SER A 108 -14.95 -13.04 -26.51
C SER A 108 -15.55 -12.33 -25.29
N SER A 109 -16.52 -11.46 -25.55
CA SER A 109 -17.22 -10.51 -24.68
C SER A 109 -18.06 -11.09 -23.52
N LYS A 110 -17.75 -12.30 -23.02
CA LYS A 110 -18.53 -12.95 -21.97
C LYS A 110 -17.86 -12.95 -20.60
N GLU A 111 -16.53 -12.89 -20.53
CA GLU A 111 -15.81 -12.97 -19.27
C GLU A 111 -15.17 -11.63 -18.90
N MET A 112 -15.44 -11.17 -17.67
CA MET A 112 -14.91 -9.91 -17.16
C MET A 112 -13.39 -9.95 -16.97
N PHE A 113 -12.84 -11.10 -16.59
CA PHE A 113 -11.40 -11.31 -16.43
C PHE A 113 -10.93 -12.49 -17.29
N THR A 114 -9.73 -12.40 -17.85
CA THR A 114 -9.07 -13.55 -18.47
C THR A 114 -8.55 -14.49 -17.38
N PHE A 115 -8.30 -15.75 -17.71
CA PHE A 115 -7.67 -16.69 -16.80
C PHE A 115 -6.34 -16.16 -16.24
N GLY A 116 -5.50 -15.54 -17.08
CA GLY A 116 -4.25 -14.92 -16.66
C GLY A 116 -4.45 -13.83 -15.60
N GLN A 117 -5.52 -13.03 -15.75
CA GLN A 117 -5.88 -11.99 -14.79
C GLN A 117 -6.35 -12.56 -13.44
N GLU A 118 -7.15 -13.63 -13.47
CA GLU A 118 -7.60 -14.31 -12.26
C GLU A 118 -6.41 -14.94 -11.49
N GLN A 119 -5.48 -15.58 -12.20
CA GLN A 119 -4.27 -16.16 -11.60
C GLN A 119 -3.34 -15.10 -10.98
N ALA A 120 -3.21 -13.96 -11.65
CA ALA A 120 -2.48 -12.83 -11.13
C ALA A 120 -3.13 -12.35 -9.80
N MET A 121 -4.45 -12.19 -9.78
CA MET A 121 -5.20 -11.80 -8.58
C MET A 121 -4.94 -12.77 -7.41
N LEU A 122 -4.99 -14.08 -7.65
CA LEU A 122 -4.70 -15.10 -6.64
C LEU A 122 -3.27 -15.00 -6.09
N THR A 123 -2.30 -14.74 -6.98
CA THR A 123 -0.89 -14.54 -6.60
C THR A 123 -0.74 -13.32 -5.71
N TYR A 124 -1.35 -12.19 -6.08
CA TYR A 124 -1.35 -10.98 -5.26
C TYR A 124 -1.98 -11.25 -3.88
N ILE A 125 -3.15 -11.88 -3.85
CA ILE A 125 -3.88 -12.24 -2.64
C ILE A 125 -3.06 -13.17 -1.74
N LYS A 126 -2.25 -14.08 -2.30
CA LYS A 126 -1.29 -14.90 -1.53
C LYS A 126 -0.24 -14.06 -0.81
N LEU A 127 0.25 -12.98 -1.42
CA LEU A 127 1.32 -12.13 -0.89
C LEU A 127 0.86 -11.19 0.22
N ILE A 128 -0.38 -10.71 0.16
CA ILE A 128 -0.91 -9.71 1.11
C ILE A 128 -1.68 -10.32 2.30
N LYS A 129 -1.70 -11.65 2.44
CA LYS A 129 -2.35 -12.33 3.56
C LYS A 129 -1.44 -12.34 4.78
N LYS A 130 -1.79 -11.54 5.79
CA LYS A 130 -1.11 -11.55 7.10
C LYS A 130 -1.96 -12.12 8.24
N ASN A 131 -3.29 -11.97 8.21
CA ASN A 131 -4.12 -12.17 9.42
C ASN A 131 -5.05 -13.41 9.37
N CYS A 132 -5.61 -13.75 8.20
CA CYS A 132 -6.59 -14.83 8.06
C CYS A 132 -6.39 -15.56 6.72
N ILE A 133 -6.32 -16.89 6.80
CA ILE A 133 -6.10 -17.76 5.63
C ILE A 133 -7.33 -18.60 5.27
N CYS A 134 -8.47 -18.42 5.94
CA CYS A 134 -9.67 -19.18 5.62
C CYS A 134 -10.27 -18.75 4.28
N LYS A 135 -10.90 -19.71 3.59
CA LYS A 135 -11.57 -19.51 2.30
C LYS A 135 -12.43 -18.25 2.27
N ASN A 136 -13.24 -17.99 3.30
CA ASN A 136 -14.11 -16.81 3.36
C ASN A 136 -13.31 -15.49 3.38
N CYS A 137 -12.23 -15.41 4.17
CA CYS A 137 -11.32 -14.24 4.16
C CYS A 137 -10.66 -14.05 2.79
N ILE A 138 -10.27 -15.14 2.14
CA ILE A 138 -9.69 -15.11 0.78
C ILE A 138 -10.70 -14.54 -0.22
N MET A 139 -11.92 -15.07 -0.22
CA MET A 139 -12.96 -14.68 -1.16
C MET A 139 -13.41 -13.22 -0.97
N LYS A 140 -13.51 -12.74 0.28
CA LYS A 140 -13.75 -11.31 0.57
C LYS A 140 -12.67 -10.42 -0.04
N LYS A 141 -11.39 -10.78 0.13
CA LYS A 141 -10.29 -10.00 -0.45
C LYS A 141 -10.30 -10.05 -1.98
N ILE A 142 -10.61 -11.21 -2.57
CA ILE A 142 -10.76 -11.35 -4.02
C ILE A 142 -11.88 -10.44 -4.54
N ALA A 143 -12.99 -10.31 -3.82
CA ALA A 143 -14.09 -9.45 -4.20
C ALA A 143 -13.69 -7.97 -4.32
N VAL A 144 -13.05 -7.44 -3.28
CA VAL A 144 -12.56 -6.06 -3.25
C VAL A 144 -11.53 -5.83 -4.35
N GLU A 145 -10.61 -6.77 -4.51
CA GLU A 145 -9.53 -6.65 -5.48
C GLU A 145 -10.03 -6.73 -6.93
N ALA A 146 -11.00 -7.59 -7.21
CA ALA A 146 -11.65 -7.67 -8.52
C ALA A 146 -12.33 -6.35 -8.90
N TYR A 147 -13.08 -5.73 -7.99
CA TYR A 147 -13.68 -4.42 -8.24
C TYR A 147 -12.62 -3.35 -8.50
N ARG A 148 -11.58 -3.29 -7.67
CA ARG A 148 -10.46 -2.35 -7.83
C ARG A 148 -9.83 -2.47 -9.22
N ILE A 149 -9.49 -3.68 -9.63
CA ILE A 149 -8.86 -3.96 -10.93
C ILE A 149 -9.82 -3.61 -12.07
N ALA A 150 -11.08 -4.03 -12.00
CA ALA A 150 -12.06 -3.75 -13.06
C ALA A 150 -12.22 -2.24 -13.30
N ARG A 151 -12.28 -1.45 -12.20
CA ARG A 151 -12.36 0.00 -12.24
C ARG A 151 -11.10 0.65 -12.81
N GLU A 152 -9.91 0.24 -12.37
CA GLU A 152 -8.63 0.77 -12.87
C GLU A 152 -8.40 0.47 -14.34
N MET A 153 -8.87 -0.68 -14.82
CA MET A 153 -8.75 -1.09 -16.22
C MET A 153 -9.87 -0.54 -17.13
N GLY A 154 -10.85 0.18 -16.58
CA GLY A 154 -12.03 0.63 -17.33
C GLY A 154 -12.85 -0.52 -17.91
N LYS A 155 -12.86 -1.69 -17.24
CA LYS A 155 -13.67 -2.83 -17.66
C LYS A 155 -15.13 -2.62 -17.25
N TYR A 156 -16.06 -3.17 -18.01
CA TYR A 156 -17.46 -3.19 -17.62
C TYR A 156 -17.65 -4.12 -16.41
N TYR A 157 -18.39 -3.65 -15.41
CA TYR A 157 -18.84 -4.41 -14.25
C TYR A 157 -20.23 -3.93 -13.82
N PRO A 158 -21.02 -4.75 -13.10
CA PRO A 158 -22.34 -4.34 -12.60
C PRO A 158 -22.26 -3.12 -11.66
N GLU A 159 -23.18 -2.17 -11.77
CA GLU A 159 -23.25 -0.97 -10.92
C GLU A 159 -23.31 -1.28 -9.42
N SER A 160 -23.84 -2.45 -9.04
CA SER A 160 -23.86 -2.90 -7.64
C SER A 160 -22.46 -3.03 -7.04
N TRP A 161 -21.42 -3.27 -7.86
CA TRP A 161 -20.04 -3.30 -7.37
C TRP A 161 -19.57 -1.92 -6.91
N ASP A 162 -20.05 -0.83 -7.53
CA ASP A 162 -19.73 0.52 -7.08
C ASP A 162 -20.38 0.84 -5.73
N ALA A 163 -21.57 0.31 -5.47
CA ALA A 163 -22.26 0.49 -4.18
C ALA A 163 -21.50 -0.22 -3.05
N ASP A 164 -21.13 -1.48 -3.26
CA ASP A 164 -20.50 -2.32 -2.23
C ASP A 164 -18.97 -2.21 -2.20
N LYS A 165 -18.37 -1.53 -3.19
CA LYS A 165 -16.92 -1.45 -3.43
C LYS A 165 -16.24 -2.82 -3.51
N GLN A 166 -16.95 -3.82 -4.03
CA GLN A 166 -16.48 -5.18 -4.20
C GLN A 166 -17.27 -5.94 -5.26
N ALA A 167 -16.73 -7.07 -5.72
CA ALA A 167 -17.43 -7.94 -6.65
C ALA A 167 -18.68 -8.58 -6.06
N GLY A 168 -19.75 -8.59 -6.85
CA GLY A 168 -21.00 -9.27 -6.52
C GLY A 168 -20.86 -10.78 -6.37
N ARG A 169 -21.77 -11.38 -5.60
CA ARG A 169 -21.76 -12.82 -5.26
C ARG A 169 -21.78 -13.74 -6.47
N ASP A 170 -22.53 -13.36 -7.51
CA ASP A 170 -22.64 -14.17 -8.73
C ASP A 170 -21.29 -14.34 -9.42
N TRP A 171 -20.53 -13.25 -9.53
CA TRP A 171 -19.19 -13.29 -10.10
C TRP A 171 -18.22 -14.07 -9.21
N LEU A 172 -18.28 -13.86 -7.89
CA LEU A 172 -17.43 -14.59 -6.93
C LEU A 172 -17.66 -16.09 -6.99
N LYS A 173 -18.91 -16.52 -7.11
CA LYS A 173 -19.26 -17.95 -7.25
C LYS A 173 -18.61 -18.54 -8.50
N SER A 174 -18.75 -17.88 -9.65
CA SER A 174 -18.13 -18.37 -10.89
C SER A 174 -16.60 -18.33 -10.84
N PHE A 175 -16.02 -17.29 -10.22
CA PHE A 175 -14.58 -17.20 -9.98
C PHE A 175 -14.09 -18.38 -9.13
N GLU A 176 -14.81 -18.69 -8.05
CA GLU A 176 -14.50 -19.79 -7.15
C GLU A 176 -14.57 -21.14 -7.86
N GLU A 177 -15.58 -21.35 -8.70
CA GLU A 177 -15.73 -22.57 -9.50
C GLU A 177 -14.55 -22.75 -10.46
N ARG A 178 -14.11 -21.69 -11.15
CA ARG A 178 -12.97 -21.73 -12.09
C ARG A 178 -11.62 -21.91 -11.41
N ASN A 179 -11.45 -21.40 -10.18
CA ASN A 179 -10.17 -21.36 -9.47
C ASN A 179 -10.18 -22.18 -8.17
N ARG A 180 -11.05 -23.21 -8.11
CA ARG A 180 -11.30 -23.98 -6.88
C ARG A 180 -10.01 -24.55 -6.29
N ASP A 181 -9.18 -25.19 -7.13
CA ASP A 181 -7.98 -25.88 -6.67
C ASP A 181 -6.94 -24.89 -6.12
N GLU A 182 -6.79 -23.74 -6.75
CA GLU A 182 -5.89 -22.68 -6.31
C GLU A 182 -6.35 -22.06 -4.99
N ILE A 183 -7.66 -21.80 -4.85
CA ILE A 183 -8.23 -21.26 -3.61
C ILE A 183 -8.04 -22.25 -2.46
N LEU A 184 -8.25 -23.56 -2.71
CA LEU A 184 -8.01 -24.60 -1.71
C LEU A 184 -6.52 -24.69 -1.31
N LYS A 185 -5.59 -24.57 -2.27
CA LYS A 185 -4.15 -24.49 -1.95
C LYS A 185 -3.80 -23.27 -1.10
N LEU A 186 -4.55 -22.17 -1.25
CA LEU A 186 -4.34 -20.92 -0.50
C LEU A 186 -5.03 -20.91 0.87
N SER A 187 -5.97 -21.82 1.12
CA SER A 187 -6.74 -21.92 2.36
C SER A 187 -6.46 -23.25 3.04
N PRO A 188 -5.53 -23.31 4.02
CA PRO A 188 -5.59 -24.36 5.01
C PRO A 188 -6.97 -24.35 5.67
N ILE A 189 -7.48 -25.53 6.03
CA ILE A 189 -8.75 -25.70 6.72
C ILE A 189 -8.78 -24.76 7.93
N CYS A 190 -9.85 -23.97 8.06
CA CYS A 190 -9.93 -23.00 9.14
C CYS A 190 -10.29 -23.72 10.44
N GLU A 191 -9.48 -23.54 11.49
CA GLU A 191 -9.80 -24.06 12.84
C GLU A 191 -11.13 -23.48 13.39
N ALA A 192 -11.56 -22.32 12.89
CA ALA A 192 -12.86 -21.73 13.21
C ALA A 192 -14.05 -22.54 12.65
N GLU A 193 -13.89 -23.23 11.51
CA GLU A 193 -14.94 -24.11 10.96
C GLU A 193 -15.05 -25.42 11.73
N LEU A 194 -13.94 -25.94 12.29
CA LEU A 194 -13.98 -27.09 13.20
C LEU A 194 -14.70 -26.80 14.52
N SER A 195 -14.69 -25.54 14.96
CA SER A 195 -15.30 -25.15 16.24
C SER A 195 -16.82 -24.99 16.16
N GLN A 196 -17.39 -24.85 14.96
CA GLN A 196 -18.83 -24.62 14.75
C GLN A 196 -19.62 -25.90 14.41
N GLU A 197 -18.98 -27.00 14.00
CA GLU A 197 -19.69 -28.27 13.74
C GLU A 197 -20.22 -28.98 15.00
N THR A 198 -19.79 -28.59 16.19
CA THR A 198 -20.27 -29.19 17.45
C THR A 198 -21.37 -28.42 18.17
N THR A 199 -21.74 -27.22 17.72
CA THR A 199 -22.81 -26.42 18.35
C THR A 199 -23.72 -25.74 17.32
N ASN A 200 -24.93 -26.29 17.20
CA ASN A 200 -26.17 -25.70 16.61
C ASN A 200 -26.62 -26.18 15.22
N ARG A 201 -27.48 -27.20 15.27
CA ARG A 201 -28.76 -27.17 14.53
C ARG A 201 -29.64 -26.09 15.15
N GLN A 202 -30.31 -25.30 14.28
CA GLN A 202 -31.33 -24.28 14.58
C GLN A 202 -30.85 -22.92 15.09
N ARG A 203 -30.18 -22.15 14.23
CA ARG A 203 -30.38 -20.70 14.17
C ARG A 203 -30.60 -20.26 12.72
N SER A 204 -31.54 -19.34 12.53
CA SER A 204 -31.97 -18.79 11.24
C SER A 204 -30.87 -17.90 10.63
N PRO A 205 -30.43 -18.12 9.38
CA PRO A 205 -29.32 -17.37 8.74
C PRO A 205 -29.61 -15.91 8.34
N LEU A 206 -30.78 -15.36 8.66
CA LEU A 206 -31.26 -14.10 8.05
C LEU A 206 -31.06 -12.84 8.92
N GLU A 207 -30.64 -12.95 10.18
CA GLU A 207 -30.40 -11.77 11.04
C GLU A 207 -28.92 -11.48 11.33
N GLU A 208 -27.99 -12.36 10.93
CA GLU A 208 -26.56 -12.24 11.27
C GLU A 208 -25.69 -11.59 10.17
N ILE A 209 -26.29 -11.10 9.08
CA ILE A 209 -25.55 -10.52 7.94
C ILE A 209 -25.42 -8.98 8.01
N PHE A 210 -26.10 -8.31 8.94
CA PHE A 210 -26.21 -6.83 8.94
C PHE A 210 -25.67 -6.09 10.18
N THR A 211 -24.91 -6.75 11.06
CA THR A 211 -24.25 -6.08 12.21
C THR A 211 -22.75 -6.35 12.31
N LEU A 212 -22.11 -6.68 11.18
CA LEU A 212 -20.66 -6.50 11.02
C LEU A 212 -20.38 -5.12 10.43
N GLU A 213 -20.96 -4.07 11.03
CA GLU A 213 -20.18 -2.85 11.20
C GLU A 213 -19.07 -3.23 12.18
N GLU A 214 -18.06 -3.88 11.60
CA GLU A 214 -16.81 -4.30 12.20
C GLU A 214 -16.44 -3.22 13.22
N GLU A 215 -16.28 -3.63 14.49
CA GLU A 215 -15.56 -2.87 15.49
C GLU A 215 -14.16 -2.65 14.93
N LEU A 216 -14.04 -1.68 14.02
CA LEU A 216 -12.77 -1.17 13.55
C LEU A 216 -12.16 -0.57 14.78
N GLU A 217 -11.27 -1.35 15.39
CA GLU A 217 -10.40 -0.96 16.49
C GLU A 217 -10.00 0.49 16.29
N GLU A 218 -10.29 1.32 17.28
CA GLU A 218 -9.99 2.74 17.19
C GLU A 218 -8.48 2.91 16.95
N ILE A 219 -8.11 3.46 15.78
CA ILE A 219 -6.70 3.64 15.36
C ILE A 219 -5.94 4.51 16.36
N PHE A 220 -6.67 5.44 16.99
CA PHE A 220 -6.17 6.36 18.00
C PHE A 220 -7.11 6.35 19.19
N THR A 221 -6.52 6.38 20.37
CA THR A 221 -7.23 6.72 21.60
C THR A 221 -7.70 8.18 21.56
N MET A 222 -8.73 8.50 22.35
CA MET A 222 -9.22 9.89 22.47
C MET A 222 -8.12 10.91 22.84
N GLU A 223 -7.12 10.50 23.64
CA GLU A 223 -6.01 11.37 24.01
C GLU A 223 -5.04 11.62 22.83
N GLU A 224 -4.76 10.60 22.03
CA GLU A 224 -3.98 10.74 20.81
C GLU A 224 -4.70 11.61 19.77
N GLU A 225 -6.02 11.48 19.64
CA GLU A 225 -6.82 12.36 18.77
C GLU A 225 -6.80 13.82 19.23
N ARG A 226 -6.90 14.08 20.54
CA ARG A 226 -6.76 15.44 21.09
C ARG A 226 -5.36 16.01 20.81
N SER A 227 -4.33 15.17 20.92
CA SER A 227 -2.95 15.54 20.58
C SER A 227 -2.80 15.89 19.09
N LEU A 228 -3.36 15.06 18.19
CA LEU A 228 -3.44 15.35 16.75
C LEU A 228 -4.14 16.68 16.48
N LEU A 229 -5.29 16.93 17.11
CA LEU A 229 -6.06 18.16 16.93
C LEU A 229 -5.29 19.40 17.39
N LYS A 230 -4.53 19.29 18.48
CA LYS A 230 -3.70 20.39 18.99
C LYS A 230 -2.58 20.71 18.00
N GLU A 231 -1.88 19.70 17.54
CA GLU A 231 -0.76 19.86 16.61
C GLU A 231 -1.20 20.45 15.26
N VAL A 232 -2.33 19.98 14.70
CA VAL A 232 -2.85 20.52 13.44
C VAL A 232 -3.30 21.98 13.58
N LYS A 233 -3.80 22.38 14.76
CA LYS A 233 -4.11 23.80 15.05
C LYS A 233 -2.84 24.65 15.10
N GLU A 234 -1.78 24.17 15.74
CA GLU A 234 -0.48 24.85 15.76
C GLU A 234 0.13 24.96 14.36
N LEU A 235 -0.06 23.95 13.51
CA LEU A 235 0.35 23.99 12.10
C LEU A 235 -0.49 24.99 11.30
N ALA A 236 -1.80 25.04 11.51
CA ALA A 236 -2.70 25.99 10.85
C ALA A 236 -2.37 27.45 11.22
N GLU A 237 -2.03 27.72 12.48
CA GLU A 237 -1.57 29.05 12.93
C GLU A 237 -0.24 29.48 12.29
N LYS A 238 0.62 28.52 11.94
CA LYS A 238 1.89 28.74 11.23
C LYS A 238 1.73 28.78 9.71
N GLY A 239 0.71 28.12 9.18
CA GLY A 239 0.44 27.98 7.75
C GLY A 239 -0.20 29.21 7.09
N PHE A 240 -0.64 29.00 5.85
CA PHE A 240 -1.29 30.02 5.01
C PHE A 240 -2.82 30.10 5.21
N CYS A 241 -3.43 29.10 5.86
CA CYS A 241 -4.87 28.92 5.98
C CYS A 241 -5.23 28.27 7.31
N ASP A 242 -6.18 28.88 8.05
CA ASP A 242 -6.64 28.45 9.36
C ASP A 242 -8.11 27.98 9.37
N CYS A 243 -8.72 27.78 8.20
CA CYS A 243 -10.10 27.31 8.15
C CYS A 243 -10.23 25.82 8.45
N VAL A 244 -11.41 25.41 8.92
CA VAL A 244 -11.70 24.01 9.27
C VAL A 244 -11.40 23.04 8.13
N SER A 245 -11.67 23.42 6.87
CA SER A 245 -11.37 22.56 5.71
C SER A 245 -9.86 22.33 5.52
N CYS A 246 -9.05 23.38 5.65
CA CYS A 246 -7.59 23.26 5.56
C CYS A 246 -7.03 22.41 6.72
N VAL A 247 -7.56 22.63 7.93
CA VAL A 247 -7.19 21.88 9.13
C VAL A 247 -7.50 20.38 8.96
N LEU A 248 -8.66 20.02 8.42
CA LEU A 248 -9.04 18.61 8.25
C LEU A 248 -8.21 17.90 7.17
N GLU A 249 -7.81 18.59 6.10
CA GLU A 249 -6.90 17.99 5.11
C GLU A 249 -5.51 17.73 5.69
N GLU A 250 -4.97 18.69 6.45
CA GLU A 250 -3.69 18.51 7.14
C GLU A 250 -3.77 17.40 8.20
N LEU A 251 -4.91 17.31 8.90
CA LEU A 251 -5.15 16.28 9.89
C LEU A 251 -5.10 14.88 9.28
N LYS A 252 -5.60 14.67 8.05
CA LYS A 252 -5.53 13.37 7.38
C LYS A 252 -4.08 12.93 7.16
N LEU A 253 -3.22 13.88 6.75
CA LEU A 253 -1.80 13.61 6.55
C LEU A 253 -1.12 13.28 7.88
N LEU A 254 -1.34 14.14 8.89
CA LEU A 254 -0.72 13.98 10.21
C LEU A 254 -1.16 12.69 10.91
N ALA A 255 -2.44 12.31 10.77
CA ALA A 255 -2.95 11.04 11.29
C ALA A 255 -2.27 9.84 10.62
N TYR A 256 -2.08 9.87 9.30
CA TYR A 256 -1.35 8.80 8.61
C TYR A 256 0.10 8.69 9.11
N GLU A 257 0.81 9.82 9.18
CA GLU A 257 2.19 9.85 9.66
C GLU A 257 2.32 9.32 11.10
N ARG A 258 1.36 9.68 11.96
CA ARG A 258 1.30 9.22 13.35
C ARG A 258 1.10 7.71 13.43
N ALA A 259 0.08 7.20 12.73
CA ALA A 259 -0.28 5.79 12.74
C ALA A 259 0.86 4.93 12.18
N TRP A 260 1.47 5.40 11.08
CA TRP A 260 2.64 4.80 10.45
C TRP A 260 3.85 4.79 11.41
N GLY A 261 4.13 5.90 12.08
CA GLY A 261 5.28 6.05 12.99
C GLY A 261 5.18 5.24 14.28
N GLN A 262 3.97 5.05 14.80
CA GLN A 262 3.72 4.34 16.06
C GLN A 262 3.42 2.85 15.87
N ILE A 263 3.38 2.35 14.62
CA ILE A 263 3.01 0.97 14.29
C ILE A 263 1.58 0.65 14.78
N ASN A 264 0.69 1.65 14.79
CA ASN A 264 -0.72 1.40 15.07
C ASN A 264 -1.31 0.65 13.86
N PRO A 265 -2.24 -0.29 14.05
CA PRO A 265 -2.97 -0.88 12.94
C PRO A 265 -3.85 0.19 12.30
N TYR A 266 -3.72 0.40 10.99
CA TYR A 266 -4.58 1.29 10.21
C TYR A 266 -4.96 0.65 8.86
N PRO A 267 -6.02 1.13 8.20
CA PRO A 267 -6.43 0.62 6.90
C PRO A 267 -5.34 0.76 5.83
N LEU A 268 -5.11 -0.28 5.03
CA LEU A 268 -4.15 -0.26 3.90
C LEU A 268 -4.46 0.83 2.85
N LEU A 269 -5.70 1.33 2.81
CA LEU A 269 -6.07 2.46 1.96
C LEU A 269 -5.32 3.75 2.36
N TRP A 270 -4.95 3.90 3.62
CA TRP A 270 -4.17 5.05 4.08
C TRP A 270 -2.78 5.05 3.44
N ASP A 271 -2.14 3.88 3.28
CA ASP A 271 -0.86 3.76 2.57
C ASP A 271 -0.96 4.14 1.09
N THR A 272 -2.10 3.84 0.47
CA THR A 272 -2.33 4.13 -0.95
C THR A 272 -2.49 5.63 -1.17
N ASN A 273 -3.18 6.31 -0.25
CA ASN A 273 -3.47 7.74 -0.35
C ASN A 273 -2.46 8.62 0.40
N GLN A 274 -1.56 8.00 1.18
CA GLN A 274 -0.67 8.65 2.14
C GLN A 274 -1.39 9.61 3.08
N CYS A 275 -2.64 9.30 3.42
CA CYS A 275 -3.48 10.11 4.29
C CYS A 275 -4.61 9.26 4.86
N ALA A 276 -5.15 9.69 5.99
CA ALA A 276 -6.33 9.06 6.56
C ALA A 276 -7.53 9.14 5.61
N ASP A 277 -8.28 8.04 5.54
CA ASP A 277 -9.50 8.00 4.74
C ASP A 277 -10.62 8.86 5.34
N HIS A 278 -11.64 9.10 4.51
CA HIS A 278 -12.82 9.89 4.90
C HIS A 278 -13.66 9.21 5.97
N VAL A 279 -13.58 7.87 6.11
CA VAL A 279 -14.37 7.13 7.11
C VAL A 279 -13.85 7.45 8.51
N TRP A 280 -12.53 7.39 8.70
CA TRP A 280 -11.90 7.81 9.93
C TRP A 280 -12.09 9.31 10.19
N LEU A 281 -11.89 10.16 9.17
CA LEU A 281 -12.04 11.60 9.34
C LEU A 281 -13.44 11.99 9.79
N ASN A 282 -14.49 11.37 9.23
CA ASN A 282 -15.87 11.63 9.64
C ASN A 282 -16.11 11.25 11.11
N LYS A 283 -15.60 10.10 11.56
CA LYS A 283 -15.69 9.69 12.97
C LYS A 283 -14.96 10.67 13.89
N PHE A 284 -13.76 11.10 13.49
CA PHE A 284 -12.99 12.10 14.22
C PHE A 284 -13.78 13.42 14.34
N VAL A 285 -14.34 13.92 13.23
CA VAL A 285 -15.11 15.17 13.23
C VAL A 285 -16.30 15.09 14.18
N ILE A 286 -17.02 13.97 14.19
CA ILE A 286 -18.14 13.76 15.12
C ILE A 286 -17.68 13.79 16.58
N ARG A 287 -16.54 13.15 16.90
CA ARG A 287 -16.01 13.10 18.28
C ARG A 287 -15.46 14.44 18.78
N HIS A 288 -14.95 15.28 17.88
CA HIS A 288 -14.30 16.56 18.21
C HIS A 288 -15.06 17.79 17.66
N ASP A 289 -16.37 17.65 17.39
CA ASP A 289 -17.21 18.69 16.78
C ASP A 289 -17.14 20.01 17.57
N SER A 290 -17.20 19.92 18.91
CA SER A 290 -17.15 21.09 19.79
C SER A 290 -15.83 21.86 19.72
N GLU A 291 -14.73 21.16 19.47
CA GLU A 291 -13.40 21.73 19.34
C GLU A 291 -13.12 22.24 17.93
N LEU A 292 -13.73 21.64 16.90
CA LEU A 292 -13.65 22.05 15.50
C LEU A 292 -14.55 23.26 15.21
N ALA A 293 -15.71 23.39 15.87
CA ALA A 293 -16.61 24.53 15.75
C ALA A 293 -15.98 25.87 16.17
N LYS A 294 -14.86 25.83 16.90
CA LYS A 294 -14.07 27.00 17.29
C LYS A 294 -13.14 27.50 16.17
N ILE A 295 -12.95 26.71 15.12
CA ILE A 295 -12.08 27.03 13.97
C ILE A 295 -12.90 27.82 12.93
N PRO A 296 -12.37 28.88 12.32
CA PRO A 296 -13.06 29.61 11.26
C PRO A 296 -13.52 28.69 10.12
N THR A 297 -14.74 28.89 9.61
CA THR A 297 -15.24 28.11 8.46
C THR A 297 -14.77 28.69 7.13
N VAL A 298 -14.49 29.99 7.08
CA VAL A 298 -14.08 30.69 5.86
C VAL A 298 -12.55 30.78 5.80
N CYS A 299 -11.98 30.25 4.72
CA CYS A 299 -10.54 30.30 4.48
C CYS A 299 -10.10 31.73 4.16
N LYS A 300 -9.34 32.32 5.07
CA LYS A 300 -8.66 33.60 4.85
C LYS A 300 -7.23 33.29 4.43
N ILE A 301 -7.00 33.29 3.12
CA ILE A 301 -5.63 33.13 2.60
C ILE A 301 -4.85 34.37 3.02
N ASN A 302 -3.94 34.22 3.98
CA ASN A 302 -3.05 35.29 4.39
C ASN A 302 -1.94 35.44 3.34
N LEU A 303 -2.23 36.20 2.28
CA LEU A 303 -1.28 36.54 1.21
C LEU A 303 -0.11 37.43 1.70
N SER A 304 -0.13 37.86 2.96
CA SER A 304 0.82 38.79 3.57
C SER A 304 1.92 38.12 4.40
N ARG A 305 2.01 36.78 4.43
CA ARG A 305 3.18 36.07 5.01
C ARG A 305 4.22 35.81 3.92
N PRO A 306 5.42 36.40 4.01
CA PRO A 306 6.48 36.34 2.99
C PRO A 306 7.14 34.97 2.85
#